data_AF-A0A7Y8HDC4-F1
#
_entry.id   AF-A0A7Y8HDC4-F1
#
_cell.length_a   1.000
_cell.length_b   1.000
_cell.length_c   1.000
_cell.angle_alpha   90.00
_cell.angle_beta   90.00
_cell.angle_gamma   90.00
#
_symmetry.space_group_name_H-M   'P 1'
#
loop_
_entity.id
_entity.type
_entity.pdbx_description
1 polymer ?
#
loop_
_entity_poly.entity_id
_entity_poly.type
_entity_poly.pdbx_seq_one_letter_code
_entity_poly.pdbx_strand_id
1 'polypeptide(L)'
;MKNILAGTIGGGIFLFFYLALGGPLLFSLLSAIAGFGAVLLIGHKQKGLAVALGGIRDGEVKAFLQEMNEKMAAILSAAAKVTDGEVGKKVQRIGRSVENILNKVKAEPSLVKSTRRALPYYMDVLHKVVRRYDELEEHRQAGKEITLPLDKARHTLEDLHRVFEKHYVKLLQGDIFDLESEIKVLKKTMEMDGYAEEPTARPKP
;
A
#
# COMPACT_ATOMS: atom_id res chain seq x y z
N MET A 1 -9.69 -1.29 29.16
CA MET A 1 -10.95 -0.55 29.47
C MET A 1 -12.14 -0.96 28.59
N LYS A 2 -12.00 -1.16 27.26
CA LYS A 2 -13.09 -1.63 26.37
C LYS A 2 -13.80 -2.93 26.80
N ASN A 3 -13.08 -3.85 27.45
CA ASN A 3 -13.64 -5.16 27.84
C ASN A 3 -14.60 -5.08 29.03
N ILE A 4 -14.46 -4.05 29.89
CA ILE A 4 -15.35 -3.84 31.04
C ILE A 4 -16.69 -3.25 30.57
N LEU A 5 -16.63 -2.37 29.56
CA LEU A 5 -17.81 -1.76 28.94
C LEU A 5 -18.66 -2.78 28.15
N ALA A 6 -18.03 -3.80 27.57
CA ALA A 6 -18.75 -4.89 26.89
C ALA A 6 -19.46 -5.83 27.88
N GLY A 7 -18.87 -6.05 29.06
CA GLY A 7 -19.47 -6.87 30.12
C GLY A 7 -20.72 -6.23 30.72
N THR A 8 -20.75 -4.91 30.89
CA THR A 8 -21.91 -4.20 31.45
C THR A 8 -23.09 -4.16 30.46
N ILE A 9 -22.82 -4.00 29.16
CA ILE A 9 -23.86 -4.03 28.11
C ILE A 9 -24.45 -5.44 27.97
N GLY A 10 -23.61 -6.49 27.99
CA GLY A 10 -24.06 -7.88 27.95
C GLY A 10 -24.90 -8.29 29.17
N GLY A 11 -24.49 -7.85 30.37
CA GLY A 11 -25.24 -8.11 31.61
C GLY A 11 -26.61 -7.44 31.65
N GLY A 12 -26.72 -6.22 31.11
CA GLY A 12 -27.99 -5.50 31.02
C GLY A 12 -29.00 -6.16 30.08
N ILE A 13 -28.54 -6.66 28.93
CA ILE A 13 -29.38 -7.37 27.95
C ILE A 13 -29.87 -8.71 28.54
N PHE A 14 -29.01 -9.42 29.29
CA PHE A 14 -29.37 -10.65 29.98
C PHE A 14 -30.45 -10.44 31.04
N LEU A 15 -30.30 -9.42 31.89
CA LEU A 15 -31.28 -9.09 32.94
C LEU A 15 -32.63 -8.64 32.37
N PHE A 16 -32.61 -7.83 31.31
CA PHE A 16 -33.83 -7.36 30.64
C PHE A 16 -34.62 -8.53 30.04
N PHE A 17 -33.96 -9.46 29.35
CA PHE A 17 -34.63 -10.63 28.77
C PHE A 17 -35.10 -11.65 29.82
N TYR A 18 -34.32 -11.85 30.90
CA TYR A 18 -34.67 -12.77 31.99
C TYR A 18 -35.90 -12.28 32.77
N LEU A 19 -35.99 -10.98 33.03
CA LEU A 19 -37.06 -10.41 33.86
C LEU A 19 -38.32 -10.05 33.06
N ALA A 20 -38.18 -9.65 31.78
CA ALA A 20 -39.32 -9.17 30.98
C ALA A 20 -40.09 -10.27 30.22
N LEU A 21 -39.47 -11.42 29.89
CA LEU A 21 -40.12 -12.45 29.07
C LEU A 21 -40.50 -13.74 29.81
N GLY A 22 -40.09 -13.94 31.07
CA GLY A 22 -40.50 -15.10 31.87
C GLY A 22 -40.21 -16.47 31.23
N GLY A 23 -39.27 -16.55 30.29
CA GLY A 23 -39.00 -17.74 29.49
C GLY A 23 -38.07 -18.75 30.20
N PRO A 24 -38.16 -20.05 29.86
CA PRO A 24 -37.33 -21.08 30.47
C PRO A 24 -35.84 -20.87 30.15
N LEU A 25 -34.98 -21.15 31.14
CA LEU A 25 -33.51 -20.95 31.18
C LEU A 25 -32.73 -21.29 29.90
N LEU A 26 -33.24 -22.21 29.08
CA LEU A 26 -32.60 -22.65 27.83
C LEU A 26 -32.54 -21.55 26.75
N PHE A 27 -33.52 -20.65 26.68
CA PHE A 27 -33.52 -19.61 25.65
C PHE A 27 -32.53 -18.46 25.94
N SER A 28 -32.29 -18.15 27.21
CA SER A 28 -31.26 -17.15 27.59
C SER A 28 -29.84 -17.71 27.45
N LEU A 29 -29.65 -19.01 27.69
CA LEU A 29 -28.38 -19.68 27.47
C LEU A 29 -28.03 -19.74 25.97
N LEU A 30 -29.02 -20.01 25.11
CA LEU A 30 -28.83 -20.05 23.66
C LEU A 30 -28.52 -18.67 23.08
N SER A 31 -29.17 -17.61 23.56
CA SER A 31 -28.91 -16.24 23.10
C SER A 31 -27.56 -15.69 23.59
N ALA A 32 -27.12 -16.08 24.80
CA ALA A 32 -25.80 -15.74 25.32
C ALA A 32 -24.68 -16.45 24.53
N ILE A 33 -24.86 -17.73 24.17
CA ILE A 33 -23.92 -18.47 23.31
C ILE A 33 -23.90 -17.88 21.89
N ALA A 34 -25.06 -17.52 21.33
CA ALA A 34 -25.15 -16.90 20.01
C ALA A 34 -24.55 -15.48 19.97
N GLY A 35 -24.81 -14.66 21.00
CA GLY A 35 -24.25 -13.31 21.12
C GLY A 35 -22.74 -13.31 21.40
N PHE A 36 -22.27 -14.17 22.30
CA PHE A 36 -20.84 -14.36 22.56
C PHE A 36 -20.14 -14.96 21.34
N GLY A 37 -20.79 -15.90 20.63
CA GLY A 37 -20.33 -16.44 19.36
C GLY A 37 -20.24 -15.39 18.26
N ALA A 38 -21.24 -14.51 18.10
CA ALA A 38 -21.23 -13.42 17.14
C ALA A 38 -20.13 -12.39 17.44
N VAL A 39 -19.94 -12.04 18.71
CA VAL A 39 -18.86 -11.12 19.14
C VAL A 39 -17.48 -11.78 18.97
N LEU A 40 -17.34 -13.07 19.26
CA LEU A 40 -16.13 -13.83 18.97
C LEU A 40 -15.87 -13.89 17.46
N LEU A 41 -16.88 -14.12 16.61
CA LEU A 41 -16.73 -14.18 15.15
C LEU A 41 -16.38 -12.81 14.52
N ILE A 42 -16.95 -11.72 15.03
CA ILE A 42 -16.60 -10.36 14.61
C ILE A 42 -15.18 -9.98 15.08
N GLY A 43 -14.76 -10.46 16.26
CA GLY A 43 -13.38 -10.32 16.75
C GLY A 43 -12.37 -11.23 16.03
N HIS A 44 -12.77 -12.43 15.59
CA HIS A 44 -11.92 -13.40 14.90
C HIS A 44 -11.63 -12.98 13.46
N LYS A 45 -12.56 -12.29 12.78
CA LYS A 45 -12.29 -11.64 11.48
C LYS A 45 -11.24 -10.54 11.56
N GLN A 46 -10.98 -9.96 12.74
CA GLN A 46 -9.96 -8.93 12.94
C GLN A 46 -8.68 -9.41 13.65
N LYS A 47 -8.68 -10.53 14.39
CA LYS A 47 -7.50 -11.07 15.12
C LYS A 47 -7.02 -12.46 14.69
N GLY A 48 -7.88 -13.32 14.13
CA GLY A 48 -7.51 -14.68 13.72
C GLY A 48 -6.63 -14.74 12.46
N LEU A 49 -6.86 -13.82 11.51
CA LEU A 49 -5.96 -13.63 10.35
C LEU A 49 -4.64 -12.94 10.76
N ALA A 50 -4.65 -12.17 11.85
CA ALA A 50 -3.48 -11.40 12.32
C ALA A 50 -2.35 -12.28 12.90
N VAL A 51 -2.62 -13.55 13.25
CA VAL A 51 -1.69 -14.43 13.99
C VAL A 51 -1.33 -15.72 13.24
N ALA A 52 -2.13 -16.18 12.27
CA ALA A 52 -2.02 -17.58 11.83
C ALA A 52 -0.72 -17.99 11.10
N LEU A 53 0.14 -17.09 10.57
CA LEU A 53 1.36 -17.51 9.85
C LEU A 53 2.64 -16.66 10.02
N GLY A 54 2.73 -15.71 10.97
CA GLY A 54 3.98 -14.96 11.17
C GLY A 54 4.29 -14.01 9.99
N GLY A 55 3.54 -12.92 9.92
CA GLY A 55 3.62 -11.98 8.82
C GLY A 55 4.55 -10.82 9.10
N ILE A 56 3.98 -9.74 9.60
CA ILE A 56 4.57 -8.42 9.76
C ILE A 56 3.80 -7.77 10.90
N ARG A 57 4.49 -7.11 11.84
CA ARG A 57 3.80 -6.43 12.95
C ARG A 57 3.21 -5.12 12.42
N ASP A 58 1.98 -4.75 12.78
CA ASP A 58 1.37 -3.46 12.36
C ASP A 58 2.28 -2.26 12.65
N GLY A 59 3.04 -2.32 13.75
CA GLY A 59 4.05 -1.32 14.09
C GLY A 59 5.22 -1.23 13.10
N GLU A 60 5.62 -2.36 12.49
CA GLU A 60 6.67 -2.39 11.45
C GLU A 60 6.18 -1.71 10.17
N VAL A 61 4.93 -1.96 9.76
CA VAL A 61 4.33 -1.30 8.59
C VAL A 61 4.20 0.20 8.84
N LYS A 62 3.70 0.60 10.01
CA LYS A 62 3.57 2.02 10.36
C LYS A 62 4.92 2.72 10.39
N ALA A 63 5.94 2.11 11.01
CA ALA A 63 7.28 2.66 11.07
C ALA A 63 7.88 2.82 9.67
N PHE A 64 7.73 1.80 8.81
CA PHE A 64 8.17 1.84 7.43
C PHE A 64 7.49 2.98 6.64
N LEU A 65 6.16 3.08 6.71
CA LEU A 65 5.41 4.15 6.03
C LEU A 65 5.83 5.53 6.52
N GLN A 66 6.03 5.69 7.83
CA GLN A 66 6.49 6.94 8.42
C GLN A 66 7.89 7.31 7.90
N GLU A 67 8.85 6.39 7.95
CA GLU A 67 10.22 6.60 7.47
C GLU A 67 10.24 7.03 5.99
N MET A 68 9.44 6.37 5.14
CA MET A 68 9.38 6.70 3.72
C MET A 68 8.76 8.07 3.48
N ASN A 69 7.71 8.44 4.21
CA ASN A 69 7.12 9.77 4.13
C ASN A 69 8.11 10.86 4.56
N GLU A 70 8.88 10.63 5.63
CA GLU A 70 9.92 11.55 6.09
C GLU A 70 11.04 11.72 5.05
N LYS A 71 11.52 10.61 4.47
CA LYS A 71 12.50 10.66 3.37
C LYS A 71 11.95 11.43 2.17
N MET A 72 10.68 11.20 1.82
CA MET A 72 10.07 11.89 0.69
C MET A 72 9.93 13.39 0.92
N ALA A 73 9.52 13.80 2.13
CA ALA A 73 9.47 15.19 2.51
C ALA A 73 10.85 15.87 2.42
N ALA A 74 11.91 15.19 2.87
CA ALA A 74 13.28 15.70 2.76
C ALA A 74 13.72 15.88 1.29
N ILE A 75 13.40 14.92 0.43
CA ILE A 75 13.71 14.98 -1.02
C ILE A 75 12.96 16.12 -1.70
N LEU A 76 11.67 16.30 -1.40
CA LEU A 76 10.86 17.39 -1.94
C LEU A 76 11.36 18.75 -1.46
N SER A 77 11.78 18.86 -0.20
CA SER A 77 12.40 20.06 0.36
C SER A 77 13.72 20.40 -0.33
N ALA A 78 14.57 19.40 -0.61
CA ALA A 78 15.78 19.60 -1.39
C ALA A 78 15.47 20.03 -2.83
N ALA A 79 14.49 19.40 -3.48
CA ALA A 79 14.09 19.73 -4.85
C ALA A 79 13.45 21.13 -4.96
N ALA A 80 12.86 21.66 -3.89
CA ALA A 80 12.29 23.01 -3.88
C ALA A 80 13.36 24.12 -3.93
N LYS A 81 14.63 23.80 -3.63
CA LYS A 81 15.76 24.73 -3.73
C LYS A 81 16.36 24.78 -5.13
N VAL A 82 16.18 23.70 -5.89
CA VAL A 82 16.66 23.57 -7.27
C VAL A 82 15.90 24.56 -8.17
N THR A 83 16.65 25.33 -8.94
CA THR A 83 16.10 26.35 -9.86
C THR A 83 15.72 25.77 -11.23
N ASP A 84 16.34 24.65 -11.63
CA ASP A 84 15.92 23.89 -12.82
C ASP A 84 14.53 23.27 -12.63
N GLY A 85 13.52 23.91 -13.24
CA GLY A 85 12.13 23.46 -13.19
C GLY A 85 11.89 22.05 -13.76
N GLU A 86 12.72 21.56 -14.68
CA GLU A 86 12.59 20.19 -15.20
C GLU A 86 13.05 19.16 -14.17
N VAL A 87 14.07 19.47 -13.37
CA VAL A 87 14.47 18.64 -12.23
C VAL A 87 13.38 18.61 -11.18
N GLY A 88 12.83 19.77 -10.81
CA GLY A 88 11.69 19.84 -9.89
C GLY A 88 10.52 18.97 -10.33
N LYS A 89 10.10 19.08 -11.60
CA LYS A 89 9.02 18.24 -12.18
C LYS A 89 9.35 16.75 -12.17
N LYS A 90 10.60 16.36 -12.47
CA LYS A 90 11.05 14.96 -12.41
C LYS A 90 10.93 14.41 -10.99
N VAL A 91 11.41 15.15 -9.99
CA VAL A 91 11.32 14.72 -8.58
C VAL A 91 9.85 14.61 -8.14
N GLN A 92 8.97 15.53 -8.56
CA GLN A 92 7.54 15.42 -8.28
C GLN A 92 6.89 14.18 -8.92
N ARG A 93 7.29 13.80 -10.15
CA ARG A 93 6.83 12.55 -10.77
C ARG A 93 7.24 11.34 -9.94
N ILE A 94 8.51 11.28 -9.54
CA ILE A 94 9.02 10.22 -8.66
C ILE A 94 8.24 10.18 -7.35
N GLY A 95 7.92 11.34 -6.77
CA GLY A 95 7.12 11.44 -5.56
C GLY A 95 5.74 10.78 -5.68
N ARG A 96 5.07 10.96 -6.83
CA ARG A 96 3.79 10.27 -7.10
C ARG A 96 3.96 8.75 -7.21
N SER A 97 5.02 8.27 -7.88
CA SER A 97 5.31 6.83 -7.94
C SER A 97 5.57 6.24 -6.55
N VAL A 98 6.31 6.96 -5.69
CA VAL A 98 6.53 6.55 -4.30
C VAL A 98 5.21 6.55 -3.51
N GLU A 99 4.39 7.59 -3.65
CA GLU A 99 3.08 7.65 -2.99
C GLU A 99 2.17 6.47 -3.40
N ASN A 100 2.15 6.11 -4.69
CA ASN A 100 1.42 4.93 -5.18
C ASN A 100 1.93 3.63 -4.53
N ILE A 101 3.25 3.48 -4.38
CA ILE A 101 3.86 2.35 -3.67
C ILE A 101 3.42 2.33 -2.20
N LEU A 102 3.50 3.46 -1.49
CA LEU A 102 3.12 3.54 -0.07
C LEU A 102 1.63 3.29 0.13
N ASN A 103 0.77 3.78 -0.76
CA ASN A 103 -0.66 3.51 -0.75
C ASN A 103 -0.97 2.03 -0.98
N LYS A 104 -0.29 1.37 -1.92
CA LYS A 104 -0.41 -0.07 -2.14
C LYS A 104 0.05 -0.87 -0.93
N VAL A 105 1.16 -0.48 -0.30
CA VAL A 105 1.64 -1.09 0.95
C VAL A 105 0.67 -0.88 2.12
N LYS A 106 0.02 0.28 2.20
CA LYS A 106 -1.01 0.57 3.21
C LYS A 106 -2.26 -0.28 3.00
N ALA A 107 -2.67 -0.50 1.76
CA ALA A 107 -3.80 -1.36 1.40
C ALA A 107 -3.48 -2.86 1.62
N GLU A 108 -2.24 -3.26 1.35
CA GLU A 108 -1.77 -4.64 1.47
C GLU A 108 -0.47 -4.72 2.29
N PRO A 109 -0.56 -4.74 3.64
CA PRO A 109 0.60 -4.65 4.54
C PRO A 109 1.67 -5.73 4.32
N SER A 110 1.30 -6.91 3.83
CA SER A 110 2.22 -8.02 3.48
C SER A 110 3.34 -7.58 2.51
N LEU A 111 3.08 -6.58 1.67
CA LEU A 111 4.03 -6.08 0.67
C LEU A 111 5.23 -5.36 1.28
N VAL A 112 5.17 -4.93 2.55
CA VAL A 112 6.33 -4.32 3.25
C VAL A 112 7.55 -5.24 3.16
N LYS A 113 7.39 -6.56 3.29
CA LYS A 113 8.50 -7.52 3.18
C LYS A 113 9.29 -7.41 1.87
N SER A 114 8.58 -7.19 0.76
CA SER A 114 9.16 -7.11 -0.58
C SER A 114 9.81 -5.75 -0.86
N THR A 115 9.35 -4.70 -0.19
CA THR A 115 9.71 -3.31 -0.50
C THR A 115 10.68 -2.69 0.51
N ARG A 116 10.71 -3.16 1.76
CA ARG A 116 11.49 -2.59 2.88
C ARG A 116 12.99 -2.50 2.67
N ARG A 117 13.56 -3.23 1.71
CA ARG A 117 14.99 -3.15 1.37
C ARG A 117 15.25 -2.21 0.18
N ALA A 118 14.51 -2.41 -0.90
CA ALA A 118 14.75 -1.69 -2.15
C ALA A 118 14.32 -0.22 -2.08
N LEU A 119 13.14 0.07 -1.53
CA LEU A 119 12.57 1.41 -1.58
C LEU A 119 13.41 2.44 -0.79
N PRO A 120 13.80 2.19 0.48
CA PRO A 120 14.64 3.14 1.21
C PRO A 120 15.96 3.43 0.48
N TYR A 121 16.60 2.40 -0.06
CA TYR A 121 17.86 2.53 -0.79
C TYR A 121 17.72 3.46 -2.01
N TYR A 122 16.72 3.26 -2.86
CA TYR A 122 16.53 4.10 -4.05
C TYR A 122 16.12 5.54 -3.67
N MET A 123 15.37 5.72 -2.58
CA MET A 123 15.06 7.05 -2.07
C MET A 123 16.32 7.77 -1.54
N ASP A 124 17.24 7.07 -0.88
CA ASP A 124 18.51 7.65 -0.44
C ASP A 124 19.39 8.05 -1.62
N VAL A 125 19.44 7.22 -2.67
CA VAL A 125 20.13 7.56 -3.92
C VAL A 125 19.50 8.79 -4.58
N LEU A 126 18.16 8.85 -4.67
CA LEU A 126 17.43 10.01 -5.19
C LEU A 126 17.77 11.27 -4.41
N HIS A 127 17.72 11.22 -3.07
CA HIS A 127 18.05 12.35 -2.22
C HIS A 127 19.46 12.86 -2.46
N LYS A 128 20.44 11.95 -2.57
CA LYS A 128 21.83 12.30 -2.86
C LYS A 128 21.98 12.98 -4.22
N VAL A 129 21.30 12.48 -5.25
CA VAL A 129 21.33 13.08 -6.60
C VAL A 129 20.74 14.48 -6.57
N VAL A 130 19.57 14.67 -5.96
CA VAL A 130 18.90 15.98 -5.88
C VAL A 130 19.76 16.99 -5.12
N ARG A 131 20.32 16.61 -3.97
CA ARG A 131 21.20 17.52 -3.20
C ARG A 131 22.47 17.90 -3.95
N ARG A 132 23.12 16.94 -4.62
CA ARG A 132 24.32 17.24 -5.41
C ARG A 132 24.00 18.07 -6.65
N TYR A 133 22.81 17.94 -7.21
CA TYR A 133 22.35 18.79 -8.30
C TYR A 133 22.20 20.24 -7.83
N ASP A 134 21.50 20.45 -6.72
CA ASP A 134 21.31 21.76 -6.07
C ASP A 134 22.66 22.45 -5.81
N GLU A 135 23.60 21.76 -5.16
CA GLU A 135 24.94 22.27 -4.84
C GLU A 135 25.77 22.66 -6.09
N LEU A 136 25.62 21.94 -7.21
CA LEU A 136 26.39 22.20 -8.42
C LEU A 136 25.70 23.17 -9.37
N GLU A 137 24.38 23.35 -9.27
CA GLU A 137 23.62 24.21 -10.16
C GLU A 137 24.03 25.68 -10.02
N GLU A 138 24.37 26.13 -8.81
CA GLU A 138 24.87 27.50 -8.55
C GLU A 138 26.14 27.80 -9.37
N HIS A 139 26.92 26.77 -9.71
CA HIS A 139 28.17 26.88 -10.46
C HIS A 139 28.00 26.59 -11.96
N ARG A 140 26.77 26.53 -12.49
CA ARG A 140 26.49 26.20 -13.90
C ARG A 140 27.28 27.07 -14.91
N GLN A 141 27.61 28.30 -14.56
CA GLN A 141 28.37 29.23 -15.41
C GLN A 141 29.87 28.88 -15.53
N ALA A 142 30.40 27.97 -14.70
CA ALA A 142 31.79 27.54 -14.72
C ALA A 142 32.16 26.61 -15.91
N GLY A 143 31.26 26.45 -16.87
CA GLY A 143 31.52 25.74 -18.14
C GLY A 143 31.24 24.24 -18.09
N LYS A 144 31.82 23.51 -19.06
CA LYS A 144 31.45 22.12 -19.36
C LYS A 144 31.70 21.13 -18.22
N GLU A 145 32.66 21.42 -17.34
CA GLU A 145 33.00 20.58 -16.19
C GLU A 145 31.84 20.47 -15.19
N ILE A 146 30.97 21.49 -15.12
CA ILE A 146 29.78 21.49 -14.27
C ILE A 146 28.53 21.08 -15.05
N THR A 147 28.37 21.55 -16.29
CA THR A 147 27.15 21.26 -17.06
C THR A 147 27.02 19.76 -17.39
N LEU A 148 28.12 19.06 -17.69
CA LEU A 148 28.08 17.63 -18.00
C LEU A 148 27.60 16.77 -16.81
N PRO A 149 28.12 16.92 -15.57
CA PRO A 149 27.55 16.27 -14.39
C PRO A 149 26.08 16.61 -14.14
N LEU A 150 25.67 17.88 -14.32
CA LEU A 150 24.27 18.27 -14.16
C LEU A 150 23.38 17.53 -15.18
N ASP A 151 23.77 17.46 -16.44
CA ASP A 151 23.03 16.71 -17.48
C ASP A 151 22.92 15.23 -17.14
N LYS A 152 24.03 14.63 -16.68
CA LYS A 152 24.04 13.24 -16.23
C LYS A 152 23.10 13.01 -15.05
N ALA A 153 23.05 13.94 -14.09
CA ALA A 153 22.12 13.88 -12.98
C ALA A 153 20.66 13.99 -13.45
N ARG A 154 20.35 14.86 -14.43
CA ARG A 154 19.00 14.95 -15.03
C ARG A 154 18.55 13.64 -15.67
N HIS A 155 19.45 12.95 -16.38
CA HIS A 155 19.17 11.63 -16.93
C HIS A 155 19.01 10.57 -15.84
N THR A 156 19.86 10.60 -14.81
CA THR A 156 19.79 9.69 -13.67
C THR A 156 18.46 9.80 -12.92
N LEU A 157 17.89 11.00 -12.80
CA LEU A 157 16.56 11.19 -12.21
C LEU A 157 15.46 10.50 -13.04
N GLU A 158 15.57 10.52 -14.37
CA GLU A 158 14.64 9.79 -15.23
C GLU A 158 14.82 8.27 -15.10
N ASP A 159 16.06 7.79 -14.94
CA ASP A 159 16.33 6.39 -14.65
C ASP A 159 15.74 5.94 -13.32
N LEU A 160 15.91 6.76 -12.28
CA LEU A 160 15.32 6.53 -10.97
C LEU A 160 13.80 6.48 -11.05
N HIS A 161 13.16 7.41 -11.76
CA HIS A 161 11.72 7.37 -12.00
C HIS A 161 11.27 6.03 -12.61
N ARG A 162 11.97 5.56 -13.64
CA ARG A 162 11.68 4.25 -14.25
C ARG A 162 11.88 3.08 -13.28
N VAL A 163 12.84 3.18 -12.36
CA VAL A 163 13.04 2.16 -11.31
C VAL A 163 11.84 2.13 -10.35
N PHE A 164 11.36 3.28 -9.88
CA PHE A 164 10.17 3.33 -9.00
C PHE A 164 8.91 2.84 -9.72
N GLU A 165 8.69 3.22 -10.98
CA GLU A 165 7.57 2.70 -11.78
C GLU A 165 7.62 1.18 -11.93
N LYS A 166 8.79 0.62 -12.26
CA LYS A 166 8.97 -0.85 -12.32
C LYS A 166 8.74 -1.51 -10.98
N HIS A 167 9.17 -0.88 -9.88
CA HIS A 167 8.92 -1.40 -8.54
C HIS A 167 7.43 -1.40 -8.22
N TYR A 168 6.70 -0.33 -8.59
CA TYR A 168 5.25 -0.25 -8.42
C TYR A 168 4.52 -1.32 -9.22
N VAL A 169 4.84 -1.50 -10.51
CA VAL A 169 4.26 -2.55 -11.36
C VAL A 169 4.49 -3.95 -10.77
N LYS A 170 5.67 -4.20 -10.16
CA LYS A 170 5.93 -5.47 -9.46
C LYS A 170 4.96 -5.71 -8.30
N LEU A 171 4.58 -4.66 -7.56
CA LEU A 171 3.60 -4.77 -6.47
C LEU A 171 2.17 -5.00 -6.97
N LEU A 172 1.87 -4.65 -8.23
CA LEU A 172 0.58 -4.90 -8.85
C LEU A 172 0.48 -6.29 -9.52
N GLN A 173 1.54 -7.09 -9.54
CA GLN A 173 1.53 -8.37 -10.25
C GLN A 173 0.46 -9.34 -9.73
N GLY A 174 0.16 -9.33 -8.43
CA GLY A 174 -0.94 -10.11 -7.86
C GLY A 174 -2.29 -9.67 -8.44
N ASP A 175 -2.59 -8.37 -8.36
CA ASP A 175 -3.82 -7.78 -8.90
C ASP A 175 -3.97 -8.05 -10.41
N ILE A 176 -2.88 -7.97 -11.17
CA ILE A 176 -2.86 -8.25 -12.61
C ILE A 176 -3.22 -9.73 -12.87
N PHE A 177 -2.63 -10.65 -12.11
CA PHE A 177 -2.90 -12.08 -12.24
C PHE A 177 -4.34 -12.42 -11.89
N ASP A 178 -4.87 -11.85 -10.80
CA ASP A 178 -6.25 -12.05 -10.37
C ASP A 178 -7.24 -11.57 -11.45
N LEU A 179 -6.99 -10.38 -12.01
CA LEU A 179 -7.80 -9.84 -13.10
C LEU A 179 -7.77 -10.74 -14.35
N GLU A 180 -6.60 -11.24 -14.74
CA GLU A 180 -6.46 -12.17 -15.87
C GLU A 180 -7.24 -13.47 -15.64
N SER A 181 -7.23 -13.99 -14.41
CA SER A 181 -7.99 -15.17 -14.01
C SER A 181 -9.50 -14.93 -14.10
N GLU A 182 -9.99 -13.81 -13.57
CA GLU A 182 -11.40 -13.43 -13.64
C GLU A 182 -11.89 -13.28 -15.08
N ILE A 183 -11.10 -12.62 -15.94
CA ILE A 183 -11.40 -12.49 -17.38
C ILE A 183 -11.51 -13.88 -18.03
N LYS A 184 -10.63 -14.81 -17.67
CA LYS A 184 -10.65 -16.17 -18.23
C LYS A 184 -11.89 -16.95 -17.79
N VAL A 185 -12.28 -16.84 -16.53
CA VAL A 185 -13.52 -17.44 -16.03
C VAL A 185 -14.72 -16.86 -16.75
N LEU A 186 -14.81 -15.53 -16.88
CA LEU A 186 -15.88 -14.85 -17.58
C LEU A 186 -16.00 -15.33 -19.04
N LYS A 187 -14.88 -15.38 -19.78
CA LYS A 187 -14.87 -15.89 -21.16
C LYS A 187 -15.40 -17.32 -21.25
N LYS A 188 -14.94 -18.20 -20.36
CA LYS A 188 -15.39 -19.60 -20.34
C LYS A 188 -16.90 -19.71 -20.06
N THR A 189 -17.43 -18.89 -19.15
CA THR A 189 -18.87 -18.85 -18.87
C THR A 189 -19.65 -18.36 -20.09
N MET A 190 -19.17 -17.30 -20.77
CA MET A 190 -19.81 -16.81 -22.00
C MET A 190 -19.80 -17.85 -23.13
N GLU A 191 -18.71 -18.62 -23.28
CA GLU A 191 -18.63 -19.75 -24.20
C GLU A 191 -19.65 -20.84 -23.87
N MET A 192 -19.79 -21.20 -22.59
CA MET A 192 -20.76 -22.19 -22.13
C MET A 192 -22.22 -21.76 -22.36
N ASP A 193 -22.50 -20.47 -22.18
CA ASP A 193 -23.83 -19.90 -22.34
C ASP A 193 -24.17 -19.56 -23.82
N GLY A 194 -23.25 -19.81 -24.75
CA GLY A 194 -23.45 -19.58 -26.18
C GLY A 194 -23.33 -18.13 -26.63
N TYR A 195 -22.74 -17.25 -25.80
CA TYR A 195 -22.54 -15.82 -26.07
C TYR A 195 -21.14 -15.48 -26.61
N ALA A 196 -20.29 -16.47 -26.91
CA ALA A 196 -18.92 -16.21 -27.35
C ALA A 196 -18.85 -15.81 -28.84
N GLU A 197 -18.49 -14.55 -29.10
CA GLU A 197 -17.82 -14.17 -30.34
C GLU A 197 -16.31 -14.43 -30.20
N GLU A 198 -15.68 -15.01 -31.24
CA GLU A 198 -14.25 -15.31 -31.25
C GLU A 198 -13.39 -14.08 -30.91
N PRO A 199 -12.39 -14.19 -30.02
CA PRO A 199 -11.45 -13.12 -29.79
C PRO A 199 -10.65 -12.86 -31.07
N THR A 200 -10.85 -11.69 -31.68
CA THR A 200 -9.96 -11.19 -32.74
C THR A 200 -8.53 -11.15 -32.20
N ALA A 201 -7.71 -12.09 -32.67
CA ALA A 201 -6.31 -12.17 -32.31
C ALA A 201 -5.61 -10.87 -32.74
N ARG A 202 -4.98 -10.17 -31.80
CA ARG A 202 -4.06 -9.08 -32.16
C ARG A 202 -2.90 -9.67 -32.97
N PRO A 203 -2.51 -9.06 -34.10
CA PRO A 203 -1.35 -9.53 -34.86
C PRO A 203 -0.09 -9.36 -34.00
N LYS A 204 0.77 -10.38 -34.01
CA LYS A 204 2.13 -10.32 -33.43
C LYS A 204 2.93 -9.24 -34.17
N PRO A 205 3.89 -8.58 -33.48
CA PRO A 205 4.70 -7.50 -34.04
C PRO A 205 5.50 -7.93 -35.26
#